data_AF-A0A7S3RQ71-F1
#
_entry.id   AF-A0A7S3RQ71-F1
#
_cell.length_a   1.000
_cell.length_b   1.000
_cell.length_c   1.000
_cell.angle_alpha   90.00
_cell.angle_beta   90.00
_cell.angle_gamma   90.00
#
_symmetry.space_group_name_H-M   'P 1'
#
loop_
_entity.id
_entity.type
_entity.pdbx_description
1 polymer ?
#
loop_
_entity_poly.entity_id
_entity_poly.type
_entity_poly.pdbx_seq_one_letter_code
_entity_poly.pdbx_strand_id
1 'polypeptide(L)'
;RLWEVVPEPILQRCIKVADEAPSDLKSNLRRAYSKFDQESIDACLKPKEFKACLFALCFFHSLISGRIKFGAQGWSKKYPFNDGDLTICGQVLRNYLNNAETLGTDVPYADLRYLFGEIMYGGHITDPWDRRVNNTYLAVLIQPDLLTGANLAPGFKSPDASKLE
;
A
#
# COMPACT_ATOMS: atom_id res chain seq x y z
N ARG A 1 -23.22 -13.41 -10.95
CA ARG A 1 -23.91 -12.44 -10.06
C ARG A 1 -24.50 -13.20 -8.86
N LEU A 2 -24.70 -12.59 -7.68
CA LEU A 2 -25.17 -13.28 -6.46
C LEU A 2 -26.46 -14.13 -6.65
N TRP A 3 -27.38 -13.68 -7.51
CA TRP A 3 -28.62 -14.39 -7.86
C TRP A 3 -28.43 -15.62 -8.76
N GLU A 4 -27.24 -15.82 -9.35
CA GLU A 4 -26.91 -17.02 -10.12
C GLU A 4 -26.44 -18.17 -9.21
N VAL A 5 -26.09 -17.88 -7.96
CA VAL A 5 -25.47 -18.84 -7.03
C VAL A 5 -26.31 -19.05 -5.76
N VAL A 6 -27.14 -18.07 -5.39
CA VAL A 6 -27.99 -18.12 -4.19
C VAL A 6 -29.48 -18.24 -4.59
N PRO A 7 -30.24 -19.19 -4.01
CA PRO A 7 -31.67 -19.33 -4.27
C PRO A 7 -32.47 -18.06 -4.02
N GLU A 8 -33.35 -17.70 -4.96
CA GLU A 8 -34.18 -16.50 -4.89
C GLU A 8 -34.99 -16.38 -3.59
N PRO A 9 -35.65 -17.44 -3.06
CA PRO A 9 -36.42 -17.32 -1.83
C PRO A 9 -35.59 -16.89 -0.62
N ILE A 10 -34.30 -17.26 -0.58
CA ILE A 10 -33.37 -16.85 0.48
C ILE A 10 -33.06 -15.35 0.33
N LEU A 11 -32.79 -14.90 -0.90
CA LEU A 11 -32.54 -13.49 -1.21
C LEU A 11 -33.77 -12.61 -0.94
N GLN A 12 -34.99 -13.12 -1.12
CA GLN A 12 -36.22 -12.37 -0.83
C GLN A 12 -36.48 -12.25 0.68
N ARG A 13 -36.03 -13.21 1.49
CA ARG A 13 -36.29 -13.27 2.94
C ARG A 13 -35.15 -12.76 3.81
N CYS A 14 -33.97 -12.48 3.26
CA CYS A 14 -32.84 -11.97 4.02
C CYS A 14 -32.81 -10.43 4.12
N ILE A 15 -32.15 -9.91 5.16
CA ILE A 15 -31.73 -8.51 5.23
C ILE A 15 -30.47 -8.38 4.37
N LYS A 16 -30.47 -7.42 3.45
CA LYS A 16 -29.35 -7.16 2.54
C LYS A 16 -28.55 -5.97 3.05
N VAL A 17 -27.28 -6.20 3.34
CA VAL A 17 -26.31 -5.15 3.66
C VAL A 17 -25.28 -5.13 2.55
N ALA A 18 -25.10 -3.97 1.92
CA ALA A 18 -24.06 -3.75 0.93
C ALA A 18 -22.87 -3.09 1.62
N ASP A 19 -21.75 -3.80 1.68
CA ASP A 19 -20.46 -3.26 2.10
C ASP A 19 -19.64 -2.97 0.84
N GLU A 20 -19.65 -1.71 0.41
CA GLU A 20 -18.89 -1.27 -0.76
C GLU A 20 -17.56 -0.65 -0.32
N ALA A 21 -16.48 -1.00 -1.01
CA ALA A 21 -15.18 -0.43 -0.73
C ALA A 21 -15.18 1.09 -0.95
N PRO A 22 -14.55 1.89 -0.06
CA PRO A 22 -14.60 3.33 -0.15
C PRO A 22 -14.08 3.87 -1.49
N SER A 23 -14.74 4.94 -1.96
CA SER A 23 -14.46 5.55 -3.25
C SER A 23 -13.26 6.51 -3.22
N ASP A 24 -12.90 7.04 -2.06
CA ASP A 24 -11.87 8.07 -1.91
C ASP A 24 -10.51 7.54 -1.40
N LEU A 25 -9.45 8.28 -1.74
CA LEU A 25 -8.08 7.93 -1.37
C LEU A 25 -7.84 7.96 0.15
N LYS A 26 -8.48 8.90 0.86
CA LYS A 26 -8.28 9.11 2.30
C LYS A 26 -8.84 7.94 3.10
N SER A 27 -10.02 7.44 2.75
CA SER A 27 -10.63 6.26 3.36
C SER A 27 -9.84 4.98 3.03
N ASN A 28 -9.35 4.84 1.80
CA ASN A 28 -8.44 3.75 1.44
C ASN A 28 -7.15 3.77 2.29
N LEU A 29 -6.55 4.95 2.46
CA LEU A 29 -5.34 5.12 3.26
C LEU A 29 -5.57 4.77 4.72
N ARG A 30 -6.69 5.22 5.31
CA ARG A 30 -7.05 4.85 6.68
C ARG A 30 -7.24 3.35 6.84
N ARG A 31 -7.94 2.70 5.90
CA ARG A 31 -8.14 1.25 5.90
C ARG A 31 -6.81 0.50 5.77
N ALA A 32 -5.89 0.99 4.94
CA ALA A 32 -4.56 0.40 4.76
C ALA A 32 -3.73 0.54 6.05
N TYR A 33 -3.70 1.73 6.64
CA TYR A 33 -2.93 2.00 7.85
C TYR A 33 -3.49 1.25 9.07
N SER A 34 -4.82 1.09 9.18
CA SER A 34 -5.46 0.34 10.27
C SER A 34 -5.17 -1.16 10.27
N LYS A 35 -4.41 -1.68 9.29
CA LYS A 35 -3.92 -3.07 9.28
C LYS A 35 -2.66 -3.26 10.11
N PHE A 36 -2.07 -2.16 10.60
CA PHE A 36 -0.84 -2.19 11.37
C PHE A 36 -1.13 -1.67 12.77
N ASP A 37 -1.00 -2.55 13.76
CA ASP A 37 -1.20 -2.20 15.16
C ASP A 37 -0.03 -1.37 15.70
N GLN A 38 -0.30 -0.53 16.69
CA GLN A 38 0.71 0.35 17.28
C GLN A 38 1.90 -0.43 17.86
N GLU A 39 1.64 -1.57 18.48
CA GLU A 39 2.69 -2.48 18.98
C GLU A 39 3.61 -2.97 17.85
N SER A 40 3.05 -3.24 16.66
CA SER A 40 3.84 -3.67 15.50
C SER A 40 4.74 -2.54 14.98
N ILE A 41 4.24 -1.30 15.04
CA ILE A 41 4.96 -0.11 14.62
C ILE A 41 6.12 0.20 15.57
N ASP A 42 5.87 0.11 16.88
CA ASP A 42 6.86 0.41 17.91
C ASP A 42 7.91 -0.71 18.09
N ALA A 43 7.63 -1.92 17.58
CA ALA A 43 8.58 -3.04 17.59
C ALA A 43 9.75 -2.90 16.59
N CYS A 44 9.79 -1.85 15.75
CA CYS A 44 10.90 -1.62 14.83
C CYS A 44 12.06 -0.89 15.53
N LEU A 45 13.30 -1.30 15.25
CA LEU A 45 14.50 -0.68 15.81
C LEU A 45 14.75 0.74 15.26
N LYS A 46 14.19 1.06 14.09
CA LYS A 46 14.20 2.38 13.44
C LYS A 46 12.76 2.93 13.30
N PRO A 47 12.11 3.33 14.40
CA PRO A 47 10.68 3.64 14.40
C PRO A 47 10.32 4.85 13.53
N LYS A 48 11.21 5.84 13.42
CA LYS A 48 10.97 7.05 12.61
C LYS A 48 10.95 6.71 11.12
N GLU A 49 11.96 5.97 10.66
CA GLU A 49 12.10 5.48 9.29
C GLU A 49 10.98 4.52 8.93
N PHE A 50 10.62 3.64 9.86
CA PHE A 50 9.53 2.70 9.69
C PHE A 50 8.19 3.42 9.51
N LYS A 51 7.84 4.37 10.38
CA LYS A 51 6.60 5.15 10.26
C LYS A 51 6.52 5.90 8.93
N ALA A 52 7.60 6.56 8.50
CA ALA A 52 7.66 7.26 7.22
C ALA A 52 7.45 6.31 6.02
N CYS A 53 8.20 5.21 5.98
CA CYS A 53 8.15 4.24 4.89
C CYS A 53 6.82 3.47 4.87
N LEU A 54 6.27 3.14 6.05
CA LEU A 54 4.99 2.46 6.20
C LEU A 54 3.84 3.34 5.71
N PHE A 55 3.86 4.63 6.04
CA PHE A 55 2.87 5.57 5.52
C PHE A 55 2.94 5.66 3.99
N ALA A 56 4.15 5.77 3.42
CA ALA A 56 4.36 5.79 1.98
C ALA A 56 3.89 4.50 1.30
N LEU A 57 4.12 3.33 1.92
CA LEU A 57 3.63 2.03 1.48
C LEU A 57 2.09 1.96 1.51
N CYS A 58 1.46 2.42 2.59
CA CYS A 58 0.00 2.48 2.70
C CYS A 58 -0.61 3.43 1.66
N PHE A 59 0.05 4.55 1.40
CA PHE A 59 -0.34 5.52 0.38
C PHE A 59 -0.22 4.92 -1.02
N PHE A 60 0.89 4.24 -1.32
CA PHE A 60 1.09 3.49 -2.54
C PHE A 60 -0.01 2.45 -2.76
N HIS A 61 -0.26 1.57 -1.78
CA HIS A 61 -1.31 0.57 -1.84
C HIS A 61 -2.69 1.20 -2.12
N SER A 62 -2.98 2.33 -1.46
CA SER A 62 -4.24 3.05 -1.63
C SER A 62 -4.40 3.64 -3.03
N LEU A 63 -3.31 4.13 -3.63
CA LEU A 63 -3.29 4.66 -4.99
C LEU A 63 -3.52 3.55 -6.02
N ILE A 64 -2.76 2.46 -5.98
CA ILE A 64 -2.85 1.39 -6.99
C ILE A 64 -4.22 0.68 -6.93
N SER A 65 -4.76 0.48 -5.72
CA SER A 65 -6.10 -0.07 -5.51
C SER A 65 -7.18 0.91 -5.97
N GLY A 66 -6.97 2.21 -5.75
CA GLY A 66 -7.86 3.27 -6.23
C GLY A 66 -7.87 3.41 -7.75
N ARG A 67 -6.74 3.15 -8.42
CA ARG A 67 -6.59 3.30 -9.88
C ARG A 67 -7.54 2.41 -10.68
N ILE A 68 -7.96 1.26 -10.14
CA ILE A 68 -8.92 0.35 -10.78
C ILE A 68 -10.23 1.07 -11.19
N LYS A 69 -10.60 2.14 -10.48
CA LYS A 69 -11.81 2.94 -10.75
C LYS A 69 -11.77 3.67 -12.10
N PHE A 70 -10.58 3.92 -12.65
CA PHE A 70 -10.42 4.64 -13.93
C PHE A 70 -10.39 3.70 -15.15
N GLY A 71 -10.78 2.43 -14.98
CA GLY A 71 -10.82 1.45 -16.06
C GLY A 71 -9.47 1.32 -16.75
N ALA A 72 -9.48 1.30 -18.09
CA ALA A 72 -8.28 1.15 -18.92
C ALA A 72 -7.25 2.29 -18.78
N GLN A 73 -7.66 3.48 -18.34
CA GLN A 73 -6.74 4.58 -18.04
C GLN A 73 -6.02 4.38 -16.70
N GLY A 74 -6.63 3.62 -15.80
CA GLY A 74 -6.04 3.24 -14.52
C GLY A 74 -5.07 2.08 -14.68
N TRP A 75 -5.54 0.97 -15.21
CA TRP A 75 -4.77 -0.24 -15.49
C TRP A 75 -5.27 -0.87 -16.79
N SER A 76 -4.36 -1.38 -17.61
CA SER A 76 -4.76 -2.11 -18.84
C SER A 76 -5.60 -3.35 -18.52
N LYS A 77 -5.34 -3.98 -17.37
CA LYS A 77 -6.03 -5.17 -16.85
C LYS A 77 -6.36 -5.01 -15.37
N LYS A 78 -7.35 -5.75 -14.88
CA LYS A 78 -7.65 -5.79 -13.44
C LYS A 78 -6.67 -6.74 -12.74
N TYR A 79 -5.83 -6.19 -11.88
CA TYR A 79 -4.90 -6.96 -11.04
C TYR A 79 -5.48 -7.18 -9.63
N PRO A 80 -5.30 -8.37 -9.03
CA PRO A 80 -5.90 -8.73 -7.76
C PRO A 80 -5.08 -8.27 -6.54
N PHE A 81 -4.72 -6.99 -6.49
CA PHE A 81 -4.03 -6.42 -5.32
C PHE A 81 -4.93 -6.54 -4.08
N ASN A 82 -4.36 -6.98 -2.96
CA ASN A 82 -5.10 -7.26 -1.74
C ASN A 82 -4.36 -6.81 -0.48
N ASP A 83 -5.06 -6.84 0.66
CA ASP A 83 -4.50 -6.43 1.96
C ASP A 83 -3.35 -7.34 2.42
N GLY A 84 -3.27 -8.58 1.94
CA GLY A 84 -2.17 -9.51 2.21
C GLY A 84 -0.85 -9.04 1.57
N ASP A 85 -0.90 -8.49 0.36
CA ASP A 85 0.27 -7.88 -0.27
C ASP A 85 0.82 -6.74 0.59
N LEU A 86 -0.07 -5.91 1.14
CA LEU A 86 0.27 -4.79 2.01
C LEU A 86 0.90 -5.26 3.34
N THR A 87 0.27 -6.19 4.05
CA THR A 87 0.77 -6.64 5.36
C THR A 87 2.12 -7.34 5.24
N ILE A 88 2.31 -8.17 4.21
CA ILE A 88 3.62 -8.81 3.95
C ILE A 88 4.67 -7.75 3.60
N CYS A 89 4.36 -6.76 2.74
CA CYS A 89 5.29 -5.68 2.46
C CYS A 89 5.69 -4.90 3.72
N GLY A 90 4.76 -4.64 4.64
CA GLY A 90 5.05 -4.00 5.93
C GLY A 90 5.94 -4.86 6.83
N GLN A 91 5.73 -6.18 6.86
CA GLN A 91 6.62 -7.10 7.57
C GLN A 91 8.04 -7.11 6.98
N VAL A 92 8.16 -7.14 5.65
CA VAL A 92 9.47 -7.12 5.00
C VAL A 92 10.17 -5.78 5.22
N LEU A 93 9.44 -4.66 5.15
CA LEU A 93 9.97 -3.33 5.49
C LEU A 93 10.59 -3.34 6.90
N ARG A 94 9.87 -3.84 7.89
CA ARG A 94 10.35 -3.92 9.28
C ARG A 94 11.63 -4.76 9.38
N ASN A 95 11.67 -5.91 8.71
CA ASN A 95 12.84 -6.79 8.72
C ASN A 95 14.07 -6.12 8.09
N TYR A 96 13.89 -5.42 6.96
CA TYR A 96 14.97 -4.69 6.29
C TYR A 96 15.49 -3.54 7.16
N LEU A 97 14.61 -2.78 7.82
CA LEU A 97 15.04 -1.70 8.70
C LEU A 97 15.75 -2.20 9.96
N ASN A 98 15.26 -3.29 10.55
CA ASN A 98 15.93 -3.92 11.69
C ASN A 98 17.33 -4.43 11.30
N ASN A 99 17.47 -5.04 10.12
CA ASN A 99 18.77 -5.46 9.61
C ASN A 99 19.67 -4.26 9.26
N ALA A 100 19.11 -3.17 8.76
CA ALA A 100 19.87 -1.96 8.48
C ALA A 100 20.42 -1.34 9.77
N GLU A 101 19.65 -1.35 10.86
CA GLU A 101 20.12 -0.93 12.19
C GLU A 101 21.26 -1.81 12.70
N THR A 102 21.11 -3.14 12.64
CA THR A 102 22.16 -4.06 13.14
C THR A 102 23.46 -3.95 12.35
N LEU A 103 23.38 -3.61 11.06
CA LEU A 103 24.53 -3.37 10.18
C LEU A 103 25.06 -1.94 10.23
N GLY A 104 24.37 -1.00 10.90
CA GLY A 104 24.74 0.41 10.92
C GLY A 104 24.63 1.11 9.56
N THR A 105 23.71 0.65 8.71
CA THR A 105 23.53 1.14 7.33
C THR A 105 22.27 1.99 7.19
N ASP A 106 22.24 2.82 6.15
CA ASP A 106 21.05 3.62 5.80
C ASP A 106 19.90 2.74 5.27
N VAL A 107 18.72 3.34 5.17
CA VAL A 107 17.53 2.66 4.65
C VAL A 107 17.77 2.23 3.19
N PRO A 108 17.61 0.94 2.84
CA PRO A 108 17.87 0.44 1.49
C PRO A 108 16.69 0.72 0.55
N TYR A 109 16.46 1.99 0.21
CA TYR A 109 15.31 2.43 -0.62
C TYR A 109 15.27 1.79 -2.00
N ALA A 110 16.42 1.48 -2.62
CA ALA A 110 16.46 0.81 -3.91
C ALA A 110 15.92 -0.63 -3.80
N ASP A 111 16.35 -1.37 -2.79
CA ASP A 111 15.94 -2.76 -2.57
C ASP A 111 14.46 -2.84 -2.20
N LEU A 112 13.98 -1.93 -1.36
CA LEU A 112 12.56 -1.83 -1.01
C LEU A 112 11.70 -1.58 -2.26
N ARG A 113 12.12 -0.64 -3.14
CA ARG A 113 11.41 -0.37 -4.40
C ARG A 113 11.41 -1.58 -5.32
N TYR A 114 12.54 -2.27 -5.44
CA TYR A 114 12.63 -3.49 -6.26
C TYR A 114 11.72 -4.59 -5.72
N LEU A 115 11.78 -4.85 -4.41
CA LEU A 115 10.96 -5.88 -3.78
C LEU A 115 9.46 -5.58 -3.92
N PHE A 116 9.03 -4.36 -3.62
CA PHE A 116 7.62 -3.99 -3.74
C PHE A 116 7.17 -3.95 -5.19
N GLY A 117 8.03 -3.44 -6.09
CA GLY A 117 7.72 -3.13 -7.46
C GLY A 117 7.79 -4.31 -8.42
N GLU A 118 8.79 -5.17 -8.29
CA GLU A 118 9.02 -6.31 -9.19
C GLU A 118 8.49 -7.62 -8.60
N ILE A 119 8.64 -7.83 -7.28
CA ILE A 119 8.35 -9.12 -6.65
C ILE A 119 6.93 -9.14 -6.08
N MET A 120 6.61 -8.22 -5.17
CA MET A 120 5.34 -8.24 -4.43
C MET A 120 4.16 -7.80 -5.31
N TYR A 121 4.05 -6.51 -5.62
CA TYR A 121 2.98 -6.02 -6.48
C TYR A 121 3.26 -6.32 -7.95
N GLY A 122 4.54 -6.28 -8.35
CA GLY A 122 4.98 -6.60 -9.71
C GLY A 122 4.66 -8.02 -10.16
N GLY A 123 4.64 -8.98 -9.24
CA GLY A 123 4.29 -10.37 -9.51
C GLY A 123 2.87 -10.55 -10.04
N HIS A 124 1.95 -9.64 -9.70
CA HIS A 124 0.58 -9.63 -10.22
C HIS A 124 0.48 -8.99 -11.61
N ILE A 125 1.41 -8.10 -11.95
CA ILE A 125 1.34 -7.26 -13.15
C ILE A 125 1.98 -7.99 -14.33
N THR A 126 1.15 -8.28 -15.33
CA THR A 126 1.59 -8.97 -16.56
C THR A 126 1.88 -8.03 -17.73
N ASP A 127 1.38 -6.79 -17.69
CA ASP A 127 1.61 -5.81 -18.76
C ASP A 127 2.85 -4.96 -18.46
N PRO A 128 3.81 -4.82 -19.39
CA PRO A 128 5.04 -4.06 -19.16
C PRO A 128 4.81 -2.56 -18.91
N TRP A 129 3.77 -1.96 -19.51
CA TRP A 129 3.46 -0.54 -19.32
C TRP A 129 2.85 -0.31 -17.95
N ASP A 130 1.95 -1.18 -17.51
CA ASP A 130 1.42 -1.15 -16.15
C ASP A 130 2.54 -1.39 -15.12
N ARG A 131 3.51 -2.27 -15.42
CA ARG A 131 4.67 -2.47 -14.53
C ARG A 131 5.53 -1.21 -14.43
N ARG A 132 5.73 -0.49 -15.54
CA ARG A 132 6.40 0.82 -15.53
C ARG A 132 5.64 1.83 -14.67
N VAL A 133 4.31 1.89 -14.76
CA VAL A 133 3.48 2.77 -13.93
C VAL A 133 3.66 2.45 -12.45
N ASN A 134 3.57 1.16 -12.09
CA ASN A 134 3.77 0.68 -10.73
C ASN A 134 5.13 1.12 -10.14
N ASN A 135 6.20 0.87 -10.88
CA ASN A 135 7.56 1.24 -10.47
C ASN A 135 7.76 2.75 -10.38
N THR A 136 7.09 3.52 -11.24
CA THR A 136 7.13 4.98 -11.20
C THR A 136 6.51 5.52 -9.91
N TYR A 137 5.39 4.95 -9.47
CA TYR A 137 4.82 5.30 -8.16
C TYR A 137 5.79 5.03 -7.02
N LEU A 138 6.41 3.85 -6.99
CA LEU A 138 7.38 3.50 -5.95
C LEU A 138 8.63 4.39 -5.99
N ALA A 139 9.09 4.79 -7.18
CA ALA A 139 10.22 5.70 -7.32
C ALA A 139 9.95 7.09 -6.73
N VAL A 140 8.71 7.58 -6.84
CA VAL A 140 8.29 8.89 -6.28
C VAL A 140 7.99 8.78 -4.79
N LEU A 141 7.39 7.67 -4.34
CA LEU A 141 6.90 7.53 -2.98
C LEU A 141 7.98 7.03 -2.01
N ILE A 142 8.85 6.11 -2.43
CA ILE A 142 9.87 5.49 -1.58
C ILE A 142 11.24 6.08 -1.94
N GLN A 143 11.57 7.19 -1.28
CA GLN A 143 12.80 7.95 -1.52
C GLN A 143 13.42 8.49 -0.23
N PRO A 144 14.72 8.82 -0.21
CA PRO A 144 15.40 9.34 0.98
C PRO A 144 14.75 10.58 1.61
N ASP A 145 14.15 11.44 0.78
CA ASP A 145 13.50 12.69 1.21
C ASP A 145 12.17 12.47 1.97
N LEU A 146 11.73 11.21 2.15
CA LEU A 146 10.54 10.89 2.93
C LEU A 146 10.59 11.47 4.35
N LEU A 147 11.77 11.45 4.96
CA LEU A 147 12.02 11.96 6.31
C LEU A 147 12.04 13.49 6.40
N THR A 148 12.28 14.16 5.27
CA THR A 148 12.37 15.63 5.18
C THR A 148 11.09 16.27 4.62
N GLY A 149 10.03 15.48 4.44
CA GLY A 149 8.72 15.96 3.99
C GLY A 149 8.55 15.95 2.47
N ALA A 150 9.00 14.89 1.79
CA ALA A 150 8.81 14.68 0.36
C ALA A 150 7.34 14.88 -0.08
N ASN A 151 7.13 15.38 -1.29
CA ASN A 151 5.78 15.45 -1.87
C ASN A 151 5.35 14.07 -2.37
N LEU A 152 4.36 13.46 -1.72
CA LEU A 152 3.78 12.16 -2.11
C LEU A 152 2.76 12.32 -3.25
N ALA A 153 2.10 13.46 -3.32
CA ALA A 153 1.28 13.89 -4.45
C ALA A 153 1.34 15.42 -4.57
N PRO A 154 0.88 16.03 -5.68
CA PRO A 154 0.84 17.49 -5.82
C PRO A 154 0.10 18.14 -4.65
N GLY A 155 0.82 18.95 -3.86
CA GLY A 155 0.27 19.60 -2.66
C GLY A 155 0.09 18.71 -1.43
N PHE A 156 0.51 17.44 -1.48
CA PHE A 156 0.41 16.50 -0.36
C PHE A 156 1.80 16.02 0.07
N LYS A 157 2.29 16.56 1.18
CA LYS A 157 3.59 16.22 1.76
C LYS A 157 3.51 14.97 2.62
N SER A 158 4.64 14.27 2.71
CA SER A 158 4.86 13.20 3.67
C SER A 158 4.65 13.75 5.08
N PRO A 159 3.80 13.13 5.90
CA PRO A 159 3.63 13.51 7.29
C PRO A 159 4.93 13.36 8.07
N ASP A 160 5.11 14.22 9.08
CA ASP A 160 6.25 14.16 9.97
C ASP A 160 6.21 12.86 10.79
N ALA A 161 7.15 11.97 10.52
CA ALA A 161 7.23 10.64 11.15
C ALA A 161 7.30 10.69 12.68
N SER A 162 7.82 11.79 13.25
CA SER A 162 7.87 12.00 14.70
C SER A 162 6.51 12.35 15.30
N LYS A 163 5.53 12.74 14.48
CA LYS A 163 4.17 13.13 14.89
C LYS A 163 3.09 12.16 14.40
N LEU A 164 3.47 11.07 13.74
CA LEU A 164 2.55 9.97 13.45
C LEU A 164 2.33 9.16 14.74
N GLU A 165 1.20 9.44 15.38
CA GLU A 165 0.57 8.60 16.40
C GLU A 165 -0.34 7.57 15.74
#